data_AF-A0A261AE76-F1
#
_entry.id   AF-A0A261AE76-F1
#
_cell.length_a   1.000
_cell.length_b   1.000
_cell.length_c   1.000
_cell.angle_alpha   90.00
_cell.angle_beta   90.00
_cell.angle_gamma   90.00
#
_symmetry.space_group_name_H-M   'P 1'
#
loop_
_entity.id
_entity.type
_entity.pdbx_description
1 polymer ?
#
loop_
_entity_poly.entity_id
_entity_poly.type
_entity_poly.pdbx_seq_one_letter_code
_entity_poly.pdbx_strand_id
1 'polypeptide(L)'
;MLTVQFLITTAYGAASFYLYTLIVYMMIRRWNEYNTTFFKIFIIEYCFNLITFVNSFITLRAPQNTCKECVFAFLFDRSSNPTVDNSPLQYFFTLHYAMAYIQYSMTFLMALNRLSMVVLVNTVIVIYPMYMTWPIASNNTYYLYTPPMGAYATKSVVDVTDILNNLIYFMLGITILTAVANVLAVIRLGCLPSRISGAERNLFTVSFVSAIIQLIALGDTLILRFGVSDAMSVGTQTAKVLMPFVSDLLTLNHPWTLMYFSTKVRLSMANDHFPSLRKRISNIPSSVY
;
A
#
# COMPACT_ATOMS: atom_id res chain seq x y z
N MET A 1 -8.29 -9.14 24.86
CA MET A 1 -9.27 -8.25 24.18
C MET A 1 -8.66 -7.75 22.88
N LEU A 2 -9.42 -7.72 21.79
CA LEU A 2 -9.00 -7.02 20.57
C LEU A 2 -8.98 -5.51 20.86
N THR A 3 -7.92 -4.82 20.46
CA THR A 3 -7.75 -3.39 20.74
C THR A 3 -8.72 -2.54 19.90
N VAL A 4 -9.05 -1.33 20.37
CA VAL A 4 -9.84 -0.35 19.59
C VAL A 4 -9.12 -0.02 18.27
N GLN A 5 -7.78 0.03 18.30
CA GLN A 5 -6.94 0.22 17.11
C GLN A 5 -7.17 -0.86 16.05
N PHE A 6 -7.27 -2.13 16.45
CA PHE A 6 -7.56 -3.22 15.52
C PHE A 6 -8.94 -3.05 14.84
N LEU A 7 -9.96 -2.67 15.60
CA LEU A 7 -11.31 -2.48 15.06
C LEU A 7 -11.34 -1.32 14.06
N ILE A 8 -10.71 -0.18 14.40
CA ILE A 8 -10.65 0.99 13.51
C ILE A 8 -9.89 0.63 12.22
N THR A 9 -8.70 0.03 12.35
CA THR A 9 -7.86 -0.35 11.20
C THR A 9 -8.54 -1.35 10.28
N THR A 10 -9.22 -2.33 10.86
CA THR A 10 -9.97 -3.33 10.09
C THR A 10 -11.19 -2.72 9.42
N ALA A 11 -11.95 -1.86 10.12
CA ALA A 11 -13.17 -1.26 9.59
C ALA A 11 -12.88 -0.30 8.43
N TYR A 12 -11.94 0.65 8.58
CA TYR A 12 -11.62 1.54 7.47
C TYR A 12 -10.94 0.78 6.33
N GLY A 13 -10.11 -0.21 6.66
CA GLY A 13 -9.44 -1.06 5.68
C GLY A 13 -10.45 -1.80 4.80
N ALA A 14 -11.41 -2.47 5.44
CA ALA A 14 -12.50 -3.17 4.76
C ALA A 14 -13.37 -2.22 3.92
N ALA A 15 -13.75 -1.06 4.47
CA ALA A 15 -14.56 -0.07 3.74
C ALA A 15 -13.83 0.47 2.50
N SER A 16 -12.53 0.76 2.63
CA SER A 16 -11.69 1.24 1.52
C SER A 16 -11.51 0.14 0.46
N PHE A 17 -11.31 -1.10 0.89
CA PHE A 17 -11.17 -2.24 -0.03
C PHE A 17 -12.46 -2.52 -0.80
N TYR A 18 -13.60 -2.41 -0.12
CA TYR A 18 -14.92 -2.51 -0.74
C TYR A 18 -15.10 -1.43 -1.81
N LEU A 19 -14.77 -0.17 -1.49
CA LEU A 19 -14.80 0.92 -2.46
C LEU A 19 -13.87 0.63 -3.67
N TYR A 20 -12.65 0.18 -3.41
CA TYR A 20 -11.69 -0.18 -4.46
C TYR A 20 -12.26 -1.25 -5.40
N THR A 21 -12.84 -2.30 -4.82
CA THR A 21 -13.47 -3.40 -5.57
C THR A 21 -14.62 -2.91 -6.44
N LEU A 22 -15.49 -2.03 -5.92
CA LEU A 22 -16.58 -1.45 -6.71
C LEU A 22 -16.08 -0.61 -7.89
N ILE A 23 -15.02 0.19 -7.70
CA ILE A 23 -14.42 1.00 -8.76
C ILE A 23 -13.84 0.09 -9.85
N VAL A 24 -13.09 -0.95 -9.47
CA VAL A 24 -12.49 -1.90 -10.42
C VAL A 24 -13.57 -2.66 -11.17
N TYR A 25 -14.61 -3.13 -10.46
CA TYR A 25 -15.77 -3.79 -11.08
C TYR A 25 -16.46 -2.89 -12.12
N MET A 26 -16.70 -1.62 -11.78
CA MET A 26 -17.26 -0.62 -12.70
C MET A 26 -16.36 -0.41 -13.92
N MET A 27 -15.04 -0.30 -13.73
CA MET A 27 -14.07 -0.13 -14.83
C MET A 27 -14.05 -1.32 -15.78
N ILE A 28 -14.08 -2.55 -15.24
CA ILE A 28 -14.13 -3.79 -16.04
C ILE A 28 -15.44 -3.86 -16.81
N ARG A 29 -16.57 -3.54 -16.17
CA ARG A 29 -17.89 -3.53 -16.83
C ARG A 29 -17.98 -2.50 -17.96
N ARG A 30 -17.35 -1.33 -17.79
CA ARG A 30 -17.29 -0.24 -18.77
C ARG A 30 -15.95 -0.21 -19.51
N TRP A 31 -15.37 -1.38 -19.83
CA TRP A 31 -14.02 -1.47 -20.38
C TRP A 31 -13.77 -0.57 -21.59
N ASN A 32 -14.74 -0.44 -22.49
CA ASN A 32 -14.63 0.41 -23.68
C ASN A 32 -14.40 1.90 -23.33
N GLU A 33 -14.90 2.38 -22.20
CA GLU A 33 -14.73 3.77 -21.75
C GLU A 33 -13.45 3.97 -20.92
N TYR A 34 -12.89 2.88 -20.34
CA TYR A 34 -11.78 2.89 -19.39
C TYR A 34 -10.55 2.13 -19.91
N ASN A 35 -10.43 1.87 -21.22
CA ASN A 35 -9.28 1.19 -21.83
C ASN A 35 -8.06 2.12 -22.01
N THR A 36 -7.65 2.85 -20.97
CA THR A 36 -6.42 3.65 -20.98
C THR A 36 -5.32 2.94 -20.20
N THR A 37 -4.06 3.25 -20.52
CA THR A 37 -2.90 2.71 -19.78
C THR A 37 -3.01 2.95 -18.27
N PHE A 38 -3.48 4.13 -17.86
CA PHE A 38 -3.66 4.47 -16.45
C PHE A 38 -4.59 3.47 -15.75
N PHE A 39 -5.75 3.17 -16.33
CA PHE A 39 -6.71 2.26 -15.72
C PHE A 39 -6.22 0.81 -15.71
N LYS A 40 -5.42 0.40 -16.71
CA LYS A 40 -4.77 -0.92 -16.70
C LYS A 40 -3.80 -1.06 -15.53
N ILE A 41 -2.94 -0.07 -15.31
CA ILE A 41 -2.00 -0.08 -14.19
C ILE A 41 -2.75 -0.03 -12.86
N PHE A 42 -3.83 0.76 -12.77
CA PHE A 42 -4.69 0.83 -11.59
C PHE A 42 -5.33 -0.53 -11.22
N ILE A 43 -5.78 -1.31 -12.22
CA ILE A 43 -6.34 -2.66 -11.97
C ILE A 43 -5.23 -3.64 -11.54
N ILE A 44 -4.04 -3.56 -12.13
CA ILE A 44 -2.90 -4.38 -11.69
C ILE A 44 -2.51 -4.04 -10.24
N GLU A 45 -2.48 -2.75 -9.93
CA GLU A 45 -2.20 -2.23 -8.59
C GLU A 45 -3.26 -2.67 -7.57
N TYR A 46 -4.54 -2.75 -7.96
CA TYR A 46 -5.59 -3.32 -7.11
C TYR A 46 -5.27 -4.77 -6.69
N CYS A 47 -4.86 -5.63 -7.62
CA CYS A 47 -4.50 -7.02 -7.32
C CYS A 47 -3.34 -7.11 -6.33
N PHE A 48 -2.30 -6.29 -6.54
CA PHE A 48 -1.18 -6.24 -5.60
C PHE A 48 -1.61 -5.70 -4.24
N ASN A 49 -2.39 -4.62 -4.18
CA ASN A 49 -2.86 -4.06 -2.91
C ASN A 49 -3.82 -4.99 -2.16
N LEU A 50 -4.58 -5.85 -2.86
CA LEU A 50 -5.34 -6.94 -2.23
C LEU A 50 -4.42 -7.90 -1.48
N ILE A 51 -3.39 -8.36 -2.16
CA ILE A 51 -2.40 -9.29 -1.60
C ILE A 51 -1.72 -8.63 -0.39
N THR A 52 -1.28 -7.37 -0.51
CA THR A 52 -0.66 -6.66 0.63
C THR A 52 -1.61 -6.54 1.81
N PHE A 53 -2.87 -6.16 1.58
CA PHE A 53 -3.84 -5.94 2.65
C PHE A 53 -4.12 -7.24 3.43
N VAL A 54 -4.40 -8.33 2.71
CA VAL A 54 -4.66 -9.64 3.32
C VAL A 54 -3.41 -10.15 4.05
N ASN A 55 -2.25 -10.02 3.42
CA ASN A 55 -1.00 -10.48 4.00
C ASN A 55 -0.62 -9.70 5.26
N SER A 56 -0.77 -8.37 5.25
CA SER A 56 -0.55 -7.49 6.41
C SER A 56 -1.46 -7.84 7.59
N PHE A 57 -2.66 -8.37 7.32
CA PHE A 57 -3.55 -8.85 8.38
C PHE A 57 -2.91 -10.00 9.18
N ILE A 58 -2.24 -10.92 8.49
CA ILE A 58 -1.61 -12.12 9.07
C ILE A 58 -0.27 -11.80 9.73
N THR A 59 0.57 -11.00 9.08
CA THR A 59 1.95 -10.77 9.53
C THR A 59 2.11 -9.59 10.49
N LEU A 60 1.17 -8.63 10.47
CA LEU A 60 1.29 -7.37 11.21
C LEU A 60 0.08 -7.13 12.12
N ARG A 61 -1.13 -6.99 11.56
CA ARG A 61 -2.29 -6.47 12.31
C ARG A 61 -2.80 -7.41 13.39
N ALA A 62 -3.03 -8.68 13.07
CA ALA A 62 -3.55 -9.63 14.06
C ALA A 62 -2.51 -9.92 15.17
N PRO A 63 -1.22 -10.13 14.88
CA PRO A 63 -0.19 -10.30 15.91
C PRO A 63 -0.01 -9.07 16.81
N GLN A 64 0.10 -7.86 16.23
CA GLN A 64 0.38 -6.63 16.98
C GLN A 64 -0.76 -6.19 17.89
N ASN A 65 -1.98 -6.68 17.65
CA ASN A 65 -3.16 -6.36 18.46
C ASN A 65 -3.58 -7.50 19.39
N THR A 66 -2.79 -8.57 19.48
CA THR A 66 -3.07 -9.69 20.36
C THR A 66 -2.08 -9.72 21.53
N CYS A 67 -2.62 -9.62 22.75
CA CYS A 67 -1.88 -9.77 23.99
C CYS A 67 -1.68 -11.24 24.39
N LYS A 68 -0.73 -11.55 25.28
CA LYS A 68 -0.45 -12.92 25.71
C LYS A 68 -1.62 -13.62 26.42
N GLU A 69 -2.44 -12.86 27.14
CA GLU A 69 -3.61 -13.38 27.86
C GLU A 69 -4.92 -13.25 27.05
N CYS A 70 -4.82 -12.81 25.79
CA CYS A 70 -5.99 -12.63 24.95
C CYS A 70 -6.56 -13.98 24.51
N VAL A 71 -7.89 -14.06 24.32
CA VAL A 71 -8.59 -15.28 23.87
C VAL A 71 -8.02 -15.86 22.57
N PHE A 72 -7.43 -15.04 21.70
CA PHE A 72 -6.82 -15.46 20.43
C PHE A 72 -5.31 -15.70 20.50
N ALA A 73 -4.67 -15.56 21.67
CA ALA A 73 -3.22 -15.75 21.83
C ALA A 73 -2.77 -17.16 21.40
N PHE A 74 -3.62 -18.18 21.61
CA PHE A 74 -3.33 -19.55 21.22
C PHE A 74 -3.04 -19.74 19.73
N LEU A 75 -3.59 -18.88 18.86
CA LEU A 75 -3.33 -18.94 17.41
C LEU A 75 -1.88 -18.60 17.09
N PHE A 76 -1.32 -17.63 17.81
CA PHE A 76 0.07 -17.19 17.64
C PHE A 76 1.01 -18.12 18.40
N ASP A 77 0.66 -18.53 19.63
CA ASP A 77 1.46 -19.46 20.44
C ASP A 77 1.71 -20.80 19.77
N ARG A 78 0.74 -21.30 18.99
CA ARG A 78 0.89 -22.53 18.20
C ARG A 78 2.04 -22.46 17.20
N SER A 79 2.33 -21.27 16.66
CA SER A 79 3.37 -21.04 15.66
C SER A 79 4.52 -20.20 16.21
N SER A 80 4.74 -20.24 17.54
CA SER A 80 5.81 -19.49 18.21
C SER A 80 7.13 -20.27 18.30
N ASN A 81 7.15 -21.55 17.90
CA ASN A 81 8.36 -22.37 17.99
C ASN A 81 9.24 -22.20 16.73
N PRO A 82 10.50 -21.75 16.86
CA PRO A 82 11.41 -21.57 15.72
C PRO A 82 11.90 -22.89 15.10
N THR A 83 11.77 -24.03 15.78
CA THR A 83 12.26 -25.33 15.26
C THR A 83 11.18 -26.17 14.57
N VAL A 84 9.90 -25.81 14.74
CA VAL A 84 8.76 -26.49 14.12
C VAL A 84 8.44 -25.82 12.79
N ASP A 85 8.23 -26.60 11.74
CA ASP A 85 7.91 -26.04 10.42
C ASP A 85 6.61 -25.22 10.44
N ASN A 86 6.74 -23.91 10.21
CA ASN A 86 5.65 -22.96 10.06
C ASN A 86 5.56 -22.47 8.61
N SER A 87 5.70 -23.37 7.64
CA SER A 87 5.78 -23.07 6.20
C SER A 87 4.77 -22.05 5.67
N PRO A 88 3.46 -22.03 6.06
CA PRO A 88 2.55 -20.97 5.61
C PRO A 88 2.98 -19.56 6.05
N LEU A 89 3.46 -19.42 7.29
CA LEU A 89 3.89 -18.13 7.82
C LEU A 89 5.16 -17.62 7.11
N GLN A 90 6.03 -18.53 6.68
CA GLN A 90 7.24 -18.19 5.93
C GLN A 90 6.88 -17.46 4.63
N TYR A 91 5.94 -18.02 3.85
CA TYR A 91 5.49 -17.39 2.62
C TYR A 91 4.78 -16.05 2.85
N PHE A 92 3.93 -15.95 3.88
CA PHE A 92 3.28 -14.68 4.21
C PHE A 92 4.31 -13.61 4.61
N PHE A 93 5.31 -13.97 5.41
CA PHE A 93 6.34 -13.03 5.83
C PHE A 93 7.26 -12.62 4.67
N THR A 94 7.63 -13.53 3.78
CA THR A 94 8.33 -13.22 2.52
C THR A 94 7.52 -12.25 1.66
N LEU A 95 6.24 -12.56 1.43
CA LEU A 95 5.35 -11.69 0.68
C LEU A 95 5.24 -10.31 1.32
N HIS A 96 5.32 -10.20 2.64
CA HIS A 96 5.19 -8.91 3.31
C HIS A 96 6.30 -7.95 2.89
N TYR A 97 7.54 -8.43 2.87
CA TYR A 97 8.68 -7.65 2.37
C TYR A 97 8.63 -7.47 0.86
N ALA A 98 8.30 -8.51 0.09
CA ALA A 98 8.26 -8.44 -1.37
C ALA A 98 7.23 -7.41 -1.86
N MET A 99 6.07 -7.34 -1.19
CA MET A 99 5.02 -6.38 -1.54
C MET A 99 5.43 -4.93 -1.29
N ALA A 100 6.29 -4.64 -0.31
CA ALA A 100 6.82 -3.30 -0.12
C ALA A 100 7.63 -2.82 -1.34
N TYR A 101 8.51 -3.68 -1.90
CA TYR A 101 9.23 -3.36 -3.14
C TYR A 101 8.26 -3.14 -4.32
N ILE A 102 7.27 -4.04 -4.48
CA ILE A 102 6.31 -3.98 -5.58
C ILE A 102 5.51 -2.69 -5.51
N GLN A 103 5.03 -2.30 -4.33
CA GLN A 103 4.24 -1.08 -4.14
C GLN A 103 5.03 0.17 -4.50
N TYR A 104 6.27 0.28 -4.01
CA TYR A 104 7.13 1.41 -4.36
C TYR A 104 7.42 1.48 -5.87
N SER A 105 7.61 0.33 -6.50
CA SER A 105 7.78 0.22 -7.96
C SER A 105 6.51 0.63 -8.72
N MET A 106 5.33 0.23 -8.25
CA MET A 106 4.05 0.56 -8.87
C MET A 106 3.75 2.06 -8.82
N THR A 107 3.99 2.72 -7.68
CA THR A 107 3.85 4.18 -7.60
C THR A 107 4.83 4.89 -8.55
N PHE A 108 6.07 4.39 -8.66
CA PHE A 108 7.04 4.94 -9.62
C PHE A 108 6.58 4.78 -11.06
N LEU A 109 6.08 3.58 -11.43
CA LEU A 109 5.52 3.34 -12.74
C LEU A 109 4.33 4.25 -13.03
N MET A 110 3.48 4.52 -12.04
CA MET A 110 2.39 5.46 -12.19
C MET A 110 2.89 6.87 -12.49
N ALA A 111 3.92 7.34 -11.79
CA ALA A 111 4.58 8.61 -12.07
C ALA A 111 5.23 8.65 -13.47
N LEU A 112 5.94 7.59 -13.86
CA LEU A 112 6.54 7.46 -15.20
C LEU A 112 5.49 7.44 -16.30
N ASN A 113 4.40 6.71 -16.12
CA ASN A 113 3.30 6.64 -17.08
C ASN A 113 2.68 8.02 -17.32
N ARG A 114 2.73 8.95 -16.35
CA ARG A 114 2.32 10.36 -16.57
C ARG A 114 3.38 11.15 -17.35
N LEU A 115 4.66 10.84 -17.15
CA LEU A 115 5.76 11.50 -17.84
C LEU A 115 5.92 11.03 -19.30
N SER A 116 5.80 9.74 -19.59
CA SER A 116 6.16 9.15 -20.89
C SER A 116 4.99 8.48 -21.63
N MET A 117 3.85 8.24 -20.97
CA MET A 117 2.73 7.41 -21.48
C MET A 117 3.15 5.99 -21.90
N VAL A 118 4.32 5.52 -21.46
CA VAL A 118 4.83 4.18 -21.73
C VAL A 118 4.35 3.21 -20.65
N VAL A 119 3.80 2.07 -21.08
CA VAL A 119 3.49 0.94 -20.18
C VAL A 119 4.72 0.06 -20.09
N LEU A 120 5.35 -0.02 -18.92
CA LEU A 120 6.46 -0.93 -18.70
C LEU A 120 6.29 -1.64 -17.36
N VAL A 121 5.24 -2.46 -17.27
CA VAL A 121 5.09 -3.43 -16.18
C VAL A 121 5.86 -4.68 -16.62
N ASN A 122 7.16 -4.71 -16.30
CA ASN A 122 8.00 -5.87 -16.61
C ASN A 122 7.99 -6.88 -15.46
N THR A 123 8.19 -8.15 -15.80
CA THR A 123 8.37 -9.27 -14.86
C THR A 123 9.46 -9.00 -13.82
N VAL A 124 10.43 -8.14 -14.15
CA VAL A 124 11.49 -7.66 -13.25
C VAL A 124 10.93 -7.10 -11.93
N ILE A 125 9.81 -6.38 -11.97
CA ILE A 125 9.20 -5.77 -10.77
C ILE A 125 8.73 -6.83 -9.77
N VAL A 126 8.40 -8.03 -10.24
CA VAL A 126 7.95 -9.14 -9.38
C VAL A 126 9.11 -10.08 -9.04
N ILE A 127 10.00 -10.36 -10.01
CA ILE A 127 11.11 -11.31 -9.83
C ILE A 127 12.15 -10.75 -8.86
N TYR A 128 12.53 -9.47 -8.99
CA TYR A 128 13.57 -8.87 -8.15
C TYR A 128 13.20 -8.89 -6.65
N PRO A 129 11.99 -8.48 -6.23
CA PRO A 129 11.59 -8.57 -4.82
C PRO A 129 11.56 -10.01 -4.28
N MET A 130 11.10 -10.96 -5.09
CA MET A 130 11.06 -12.37 -4.70
C MET A 130 12.47 -12.94 -4.51
N TYR A 131 13.41 -12.56 -5.38
CA TYR A 131 14.81 -12.93 -5.23
C TYR A 131 15.42 -12.34 -3.94
N MET A 132 15.21 -11.05 -3.68
CA MET A 132 15.77 -10.38 -2.51
C MET A 132 15.19 -10.89 -1.17
N THR A 133 13.94 -11.36 -1.18
CA THR A 133 13.26 -11.87 0.02
C THR A 133 13.33 -13.39 0.16
N TRP A 134 13.97 -14.08 -0.79
CA TRP A 134 14.15 -15.53 -0.78
C TRP A 134 14.73 -16.10 0.52
N PRO A 135 15.71 -15.47 1.20
CA PRO A 135 16.22 -16.00 2.46
C PRO A 135 15.16 -16.15 3.56
N ILE A 136 14.09 -15.36 3.52
CA ILE A 136 12.95 -15.50 4.45
C ILE A 136 12.11 -16.73 4.07
N ALA A 137 11.96 -17.01 2.78
CA ALA A 137 11.15 -18.14 2.29
C ALA A 137 11.82 -19.49 2.53
N SER A 138 13.15 -19.53 2.57
CA SER A 138 13.93 -20.75 2.78
C SER A 138 14.19 -21.07 4.25
N ASN A 139 13.76 -20.20 5.18
CA ASN A 139 14.02 -20.35 6.60
C ASN A 139 12.75 -20.21 7.42
N ASN A 140 12.74 -20.85 8.58
CA ASN A 140 11.55 -20.86 9.39
C ASN A 140 11.20 -19.47 9.95
N THR A 141 9.91 -19.17 10.01
CA THR A 141 9.37 -17.95 10.59
C THR A 141 8.39 -18.32 11.70
N TYR A 142 8.27 -17.47 12.70
CA TYR A 142 7.50 -17.76 13.90
C TYR A 142 7.01 -16.46 14.53
N TYR A 143 6.00 -16.57 15.37
CA TYR A 143 5.54 -15.44 16.18
C TYR A 143 6.36 -15.35 17.47
N LEU A 144 6.81 -14.14 17.81
CA LEU A 144 7.50 -13.86 19.06
C LEU A 144 6.70 -12.84 19.87
N TYR A 145 6.25 -13.23 21.06
CA TYR A 145 5.68 -12.28 22.01
C TYR A 145 6.77 -11.32 22.52
N THR A 146 6.52 -10.02 22.38
CA THR A 146 7.45 -8.97 22.79
C THR A 146 6.86 -8.23 24.00
N PRO A 147 7.33 -8.50 25.24
CA PRO A 147 6.78 -7.90 26.45
C PRO A 147 6.74 -6.36 26.45
N PRO A 148 7.76 -5.64 25.95
CA PRO A 148 7.71 -4.18 25.84
C PRO A 148 6.55 -3.64 25.00
N MET A 149 6.01 -4.44 24.08
CA MET A 149 4.91 -4.06 23.19
C MET A 149 3.57 -4.64 23.65
N GLY A 150 3.58 -5.57 24.61
CA GLY A 150 2.40 -6.31 25.00
C GLY A 150 1.77 -7.12 23.84
N ALA A 151 2.52 -7.45 22.79
CA ALA A 151 2.00 -7.99 21.54
C ALA A 151 2.94 -8.99 20.85
N TYR A 152 2.41 -9.75 19.89
CA TYR A 152 3.19 -10.65 19.04
C TYR A 152 3.78 -9.92 17.84
N ALA A 153 4.98 -10.32 17.44
CA ALA A 153 5.65 -9.87 16.22
C ALA A 153 6.10 -11.07 15.39
N THR A 154 5.97 -10.99 14.08
CA THR A 154 6.47 -12.03 13.17
C THR A 154 7.99 -11.90 13.05
N LYS A 155 8.72 -13.00 13.21
CA LYS A 155 10.18 -13.06 13.06
C LYS A 155 10.60 -14.24 12.18
N SER A 156 11.79 -14.13 11.60
CA SER A 156 12.48 -15.24 10.94
C SER A 156 13.66 -15.70 11.80
N VAL A 157 14.07 -16.96 11.63
CA VAL A 157 15.33 -17.48 12.20
C VAL A 157 16.53 -16.78 11.56
N VAL A 158 16.42 -16.38 10.29
CA VAL A 158 17.43 -15.57 9.62
C VAL A 158 17.32 -14.12 10.06
N ASP A 159 18.46 -13.47 10.23
CA ASP A 159 18.50 -12.04 10.47
C ASP A 159 17.97 -11.28 9.24
N VAL A 160 16.78 -10.68 9.41
CA VAL A 160 16.12 -9.87 8.37
C VAL A 160 16.70 -8.47 8.25
N THR A 161 17.68 -8.10 9.08
CA THR A 161 18.28 -6.76 9.09
C THR A 161 18.89 -6.39 7.74
N ASP A 162 19.63 -7.30 7.11
CA ASP A 162 20.23 -7.04 5.80
C ASP A 162 19.18 -6.91 4.69
N ILE A 163 18.12 -7.71 4.76
CA ILE A 163 16.99 -7.65 3.84
C ILE A 163 16.26 -6.31 3.99
N LEU A 164 16.06 -5.85 5.22
CA LEU A 164 15.46 -4.56 5.53
C LEU A 164 16.36 -3.39 5.07
N ASN A 165 17.69 -3.48 5.24
CA ASN A 165 18.62 -2.45 4.76
C ASN A 165 18.56 -2.34 3.23
N ASN A 166 18.58 -3.48 2.52
CA ASN A 166 18.42 -3.51 1.07
C ASN A 166 17.09 -2.92 0.62
N LEU A 167 16.00 -3.23 1.32
CA LEU A 167 14.69 -2.64 1.06
C LEU A 167 14.72 -1.12 1.25
N ILE A 168 15.33 -0.62 2.32
CA ILE A 168 15.45 0.81 2.59
C ILE A 168 16.25 1.51 1.48
N TYR A 169 17.38 0.96 1.04
CA TYR A 169 18.14 1.52 -0.07
C TYR A 169 17.33 1.56 -1.37
N PHE A 170 16.57 0.50 -1.64
CA PHE A 170 15.65 0.47 -2.77
C PHE A 170 14.55 1.54 -2.65
N MET A 171 13.89 1.63 -1.48
CA MET A 171 12.85 2.63 -1.20
C MET A 171 13.38 4.05 -1.35
N LEU A 172 14.61 4.34 -0.88
CA LEU A 172 15.26 5.64 -1.07
C LEU A 172 15.44 5.96 -2.56
N GLY A 173 16.08 5.05 -3.30
CA GLY A 173 16.34 5.26 -4.72
C GLY A 173 15.07 5.46 -5.54
N ILE A 174 14.08 4.60 -5.35
CA ILE A 174 12.83 4.65 -6.11
C ILE A 174 11.95 5.85 -5.71
N THR A 175 12.00 6.30 -4.46
CA THR A 175 11.29 7.52 -4.02
C THR A 175 11.91 8.76 -4.65
N ILE A 176 13.24 8.84 -4.74
CA ILE A 176 13.93 9.93 -5.44
C ILE A 176 13.53 9.94 -6.92
N LEU A 177 13.56 8.79 -7.58
CA LEU A 177 13.13 8.67 -8.98
C LEU A 177 11.66 9.07 -9.17
N THR A 178 10.79 8.67 -8.24
CA THR A 178 9.37 9.03 -8.25
C THR A 178 9.16 10.53 -8.05
N ALA A 179 9.92 11.16 -7.15
CA ALA A 179 9.87 12.60 -6.94
C ALA A 179 10.33 13.35 -8.18
N VAL A 180 11.45 12.95 -8.80
CA VAL A 180 11.95 13.53 -10.05
C VAL A 180 10.92 13.39 -11.17
N ALA A 181 10.35 12.18 -11.35
CA ALA A 181 9.32 11.94 -12.36
C ALA A 181 8.09 12.83 -12.15
N ASN A 182 7.63 12.99 -10.90
CA ASN A 182 6.50 13.88 -10.57
C ASN A 182 6.82 15.36 -10.78
N VAL A 183 8.04 15.82 -10.45
CA VAL A 183 8.46 17.21 -10.71
C VAL A 183 8.51 17.48 -12.20
N LEU A 184 9.12 16.59 -13.00
CA LEU A 184 9.15 16.71 -14.46
C LEU A 184 7.76 16.67 -15.07
N ALA A 185 6.88 15.83 -14.54
CA ALA A 185 5.48 15.73 -14.92
C ALA A 185 4.72 17.06 -14.66
N VAL A 186 4.96 17.72 -13.52
CA VAL A 186 4.40 19.04 -13.20
C VAL A 186 4.96 20.14 -14.10
N ILE A 187 6.28 20.15 -14.36
CA ILE A 187 6.90 21.12 -15.27
C ILE A 187 6.28 20.97 -16.68
N ARG A 188 6.18 19.72 -17.17
CA ARG A 188 5.55 19.43 -18.46
C ARG A 188 4.10 19.92 -18.53
N LEU A 189 3.33 19.74 -17.44
CA LEU A 189 1.97 20.24 -17.34
C LEU A 189 1.91 21.78 -17.44
N GLY A 190 2.86 22.49 -16.83
CA GLY A 190 2.95 23.95 -16.91
C GLY A 190 3.39 24.49 -18.28
N CYS A 191 4.15 23.70 -19.05
CA CYS A 191 4.62 24.08 -20.39
C CYS A 191 3.62 23.76 -21.51
N LEU A 192 2.61 22.94 -21.26
CA LEU A 192 1.60 22.58 -22.26
C LEU A 192 0.55 23.70 -22.40
N PRO A 193 0.10 24.03 -23.63
CA PRO A 193 -0.93 25.04 -23.85
C PRO A 193 -2.22 24.68 -23.10
N SER A 194 -2.98 25.69 -22.70
CA SER A 194 -4.17 25.69 -21.81
C SER A 194 -5.35 24.79 -22.20
N ARG A 195 -5.17 23.89 -23.16
CA ARG A 195 -6.16 22.96 -23.72
C ARG A 195 -6.17 21.58 -23.05
N ILE A 196 -5.40 21.38 -21.97
CA ILE A 196 -5.40 20.13 -21.21
C ILE A 196 -6.73 19.97 -20.47
N SER A 197 -7.40 18.84 -20.71
CA SER A 197 -8.60 18.42 -19.98
C SER A 197 -8.29 18.38 -18.49
N GLY A 198 -9.13 18.99 -17.66
CA GLY A 198 -8.88 19.01 -16.23
C GLY A 198 -8.95 17.63 -15.57
N ALA A 199 -9.49 16.62 -16.28
CA ALA A 199 -9.33 15.22 -15.90
C ALA A 199 -7.86 14.78 -15.88
N GLU A 200 -7.02 15.24 -16.80
CA GLU A 200 -5.58 14.93 -16.80
C GLU A 200 -4.87 15.61 -15.63
N ARG A 201 -5.17 16.89 -15.38
CA ARG A 201 -4.61 17.66 -14.25
C ARG A 201 -4.89 16.98 -12.90
N ASN A 202 -6.11 16.48 -12.74
CA ASN A 202 -6.55 15.73 -11.57
C ASN A 202 -5.77 14.41 -11.37
N LEU A 203 -5.39 13.74 -12.46
CA LEU A 203 -4.55 12.53 -12.41
C LEU A 203 -3.09 12.84 -12.04
N PHE A 204 -2.54 14.01 -12.42
CA PHE A 204 -1.22 14.45 -11.92
C PHE A 204 -1.25 14.65 -10.40
N THR A 205 -2.34 15.21 -9.86
CA THR A 205 -2.50 15.40 -8.41
C THR A 205 -2.53 14.06 -7.66
N VAL A 206 -3.19 13.03 -8.21
CA VAL A 206 -3.20 11.66 -7.63
C VAL A 206 -1.77 11.09 -7.52
N SER A 207 -0.96 11.25 -8.57
CA SER A 207 0.43 10.78 -8.58
C SER A 207 1.29 11.54 -7.56
N PHE A 208 1.09 12.85 -7.43
CA PHE A 208 1.79 13.68 -6.46
C PHE A 208 1.45 13.32 -5.01
N VAL A 209 0.16 13.10 -4.70
CA VAL A 209 -0.27 12.64 -3.37
C VAL A 209 0.37 11.29 -3.03
N SER A 210 0.45 10.38 -4.00
CA SER A 210 1.08 9.08 -3.81
C SER A 210 2.58 9.18 -3.50
N ALA A 211 3.28 10.16 -4.09
CA ALA A 211 4.70 10.43 -3.76
C ALA A 211 4.88 10.97 -2.33
N ILE A 212 3.97 11.82 -1.84
CA ILE A 212 3.99 12.27 -0.43
C ILE A 212 3.80 11.08 0.51
N ILE A 213 2.87 10.19 0.20
CA ILE A 213 2.60 9.00 1.01
C ILE A 213 3.82 8.07 1.04
N GLN A 214 4.52 7.90 -0.09
CA GLN A 214 5.78 7.15 -0.12
C GLN A 214 6.86 7.74 0.78
N LEU A 215 6.98 9.08 0.85
CA LEU A 215 7.92 9.75 1.74
C LEU A 215 7.58 9.50 3.22
N ILE A 216 6.29 9.54 3.57
CA ILE A 216 5.83 9.22 4.93
C ILE A 216 6.17 7.76 5.27
N ALA A 217 5.90 6.82 4.37
CA ALA A 217 6.19 5.40 4.57
C ALA A 217 7.69 5.09 4.68
N LEU A 218 8.52 5.81 3.92
CA LEU A 218 9.96 5.73 4.03
C LEU A 218 10.44 6.29 5.39
N GLY A 219 9.91 7.43 5.81
CA GLY A 219 10.23 8.03 7.11
C GLY A 219 9.90 7.10 8.28
N ASP A 220 8.72 6.49 8.28
CA ASP A 220 8.29 5.51 9.29
C ASP A 220 9.26 4.31 9.35
N THR A 221 9.62 3.75 8.20
CA THR A 221 10.55 2.62 8.10
C THR A 221 11.95 2.97 8.59
N LEU A 222 12.44 4.19 8.29
CA LEU A 222 13.74 4.68 8.76
C LEU A 222 13.76 4.86 10.28
N ILE A 223 12.70 5.45 10.85
CA ILE A 223 12.56 5.62 12.31
C ILE A 223 12.58 4.24 12.99
N LEU A 224 11.83 3.27 12.46
CA LEU A 224 11.82 1.90 12.98
C LEU A 224 13.20 1.23 12.92
N ARG A 225 13.96 1.47 11.85
CA ARG A 225 15.28 0.88 11.65
C ARG A 225 16.34 1.47 12.57
N PHE A 226 16.38 2.79 12.70
CA PHE A 226 17.37 3.49 13.53
C PHE A 226 16.99 3.54 15.01
N GLY A 227 15.69 3.38 15.32
CA GLY A 227 15.16 3.33 16.67
C GLY A 227 15.34 1.99 17.42
N VAL A 228 16.00 1.00 16.80
CA VAL A 228 16.21 -0.33 17.41
C VAL A 228 17.06 -0.25 18.68
N SER A 229 17.99 0.69 18.78
CA SER A 229 18.84 0.91 19.97
C SER A 229 18.09 1.52 21.15
N ASP A 230 16.99 2.23 20.90
CA ASP A 230 16.14 2.84 21.93
C ASP A 230 14.68 2.47 21.68
N ALA A 231 14.38 1.18 21.86
CA ALA A 231 13.05 0.61 21.63
C ALA A 231 11.94 1.26 22.48
N MET A 232 12.31 1.99 23.54
CA MET A 232 11.40 2.73 24.42
C MET A 232 11.26 4.21 24.04
N SER A 233 12.06 4.71 23.10
CA SER A 233 11.90 6.07 22.57
C SER A 233 10.47 6.29 22.05
N VAL A 234 9.94 7.49 22.33
CA VAL A 234 8.60 7.90 21.89
C VAL A 234 8.47 7.78 20.37
N GLY A 235 9.52 8.11 19.61
CA GLY A 235 9.54 7.99 18.15
C GLY A 235 9.36 6.54 17.67
N THR A 236 10.07 5.59 18.26
CA THR A 236 9.99 4.17 17.87
C THR A 236 8.64 3.55 18.24
N GLN A 237 8.09 3.90 19.40
CA GLN A 237 6.76 3.45 19.81
C GLN A 237 5.67 4.04 18.90
N THR A 238 5.78 5.32 18.56
CA THR A 238 4.84 6.00 17.66
C THR A 238 4.88 5.39 16.25
N ALA A 239 6.08 5.18 15.69
CA ALA A 239 6.24 4.56 14.37
C ALA A 239 5.64 3.14 14.34
N LYS A 240 5.86 2.33 15.39
CA LYS A 240 5.26 0.98 15.49
C LYS A 240 3.74 1.01 15.48
N VAL A 241 3.12 1.98 16.18
CA VAL A 241 1.67 2.15 16.21
C VAL A 241 1.13 2.66 14.88
N LEU A 242 1.88 3.53 14.18
CA LEU A 242 1.51 4.11 12.91
C LEU A 242 1.73 3.19 11.71
N MET A 243 2.66 2.24 11.78
CA MET A 243 3.05 1.37 10.67
C MET A 243 1.86 0.71 9.94
N PRO A 244 0.83 0.16 10.62
CA PRO A 244 -0.35 -0.37 9.94
C PRO A 244 -1.13 0.71 9.17
N PHE A 245 -1.25 1.92 9.71
CA PHE A 245 -1.93 3.03 9.05
C PHE A 245 -1.15 3.56 7.85
N VAL A 246 0.17 3.61 7.96
CA VAL A 246 1.07 4.06 6.90
C VAL A 246 1.09 3.06 5.74
N SER A 247 1.16 1.76 6.04
CA SER A 247 0.99 0.68 5.05
C SER A 247 -0.37 0.75 4.35
N ASP A 248 -1.40 1.10 5.10
CA ASP A 248 -2.75 1.24 4.57
C ASP A 248 -2.94 2.48 3.72
N LEU A 249 -2.29 3.58 4.10
CA LEU A 249 -2.26 4.79 3.28
C LEU A 249 -1.55 4.50 1.95
N LEU A 250 -0.49 3.69 1.95
CA LEU A 250 0.21 3.26 0.72
C LEU A 250 -0.66 2.36 -0.17
N THR A 251 -1.42 1.42 0.42
CA THR A 251 -2.26 0.46 -0.31
C THR A 251 -3.61 1.03 -0.76
N LEU A 252 -4.29 1.79 0.10
CA LEU A 252 -5.70 2.15 -0.03
C LEU A 252 -5.94 3.60 -0.44
N ASN A 253 -4.91 4.43 -0.59
CA ASN A 253 -4.98 5.79 -1.13
C ASN A 253 -5.73 5.84 -2.49
N HIS A 254 -5.32 4.97 -3.41
CA HIS A 254 -5.68 5.00 -4.82
C HIS A 254 -7.18 5.11 -5.12
N PRO A 255 -8.08 4.31 -4.51
CA PRO A 255 -9.53 4.46 -4.72
C PRO A 255 -10.07 5.80 -4.21
N TRP A 256 -9.57 6.32 -3.09
CA TRP A 256 -10.02 7.59 -2.51
C TRP A 256 -9.56 8.79 -3.34
N THR A 257 -8.30 8.82 -3.74
CA THR A 257 -7.76 9.89 -4.58
C THR A 257 -8.41 9.87 -5.95
N LEU A 258 -8.65 8.69 -6.54
CA LEU A 258 -9.37 8.60 -7.80
C LEU A 258 -10.82 9.09 -7.69
N MET A 259 -11.54 8.71 -6.63
CA MET A 259 -12.91 9.22 -6.39
C MET A 259 -12.94 10.72 -6.14
N TYR A 260 -11.94 11.28 -5.44
CA TYR A 260 -11.90 12.71 -5.16
C TYR A 260 -11.62 13.54 -6.42
N PHE A 261 -10.64 13.11 -7.21
CA PHE A 261 -10.12 13.86 -8.34
C PHE A 261 -10.79 13.51 -9.69
N SER A 262 -11.35 12.31 -9.89
CA SER A 262 -11.96 11.93 -11.18
C SER A 262 -13.49 12.10 -11.19
N THR A 263 -13.95 13.21 -11.80
CA THR A 263 -15.40 13.44 -12.01
C THR A 263 -16.05 12.35 -12.86
N LYS A 264 -15.34 11.84 -13.88
CA LYS A 264 -15.81 10.72 -14.71
C LYS A 264 -16.08 9.47 -13.87
N VAL A 265 -15.14 9.09 -12.98
CA VAL A 265 -15.32 7.91 -12.10
C VAL A 265 -16.47 8.14 -11.12
N ARG A 266 -16.59 9.33 -10.52
CA ARG A 266 -17.72 9.65 -9.61
C ARG A 266 -19.08 9.51 -10.29
N LEU A 267 -19.23 10.04 -11.50
CA LEU A 267 -20.49 9.96 -12.26
C LEU A 267 -20.85 8.51 -12.58
N SER A 268 -19.88 7.73 -13.07
CA SER A 268 -20.10 6.31 -13.36
C SER A 268 -20.43 5.50 -12.10
N MET A 269 -19.74 5.75 -10.98
CA MET A 269 -20.02 5.11 -9.70
C MET A 269 -21.41 5.47 -9.15
N ALA A 270 -21.83 6.74 -9.27
CA ALA A 270 -23.16 7.17 -8.86
C ALA A 270 -24.26 6.55 -9.74
N ASN A 271 -24.02 6.39 -11.03
CA ASN A 271 -24.97 5.74 -11.94
C ASN A 271 -25.09 4.24 -11.69
N ASP A 272 -23.98 3.55 -11.41
CA ASP A 272 -23.95 2.08 -11.35
C ASP A 272 -24.26 1.54 -9.95
N HIS A 273 -23.88 2.26 -8.87
CA HIS A 273 -23.92 1.72 -7.50
C HIS A 273 -24.64 2.64 -6.49
N PHE A 274 -24.74 3.95 -6.75
CA PHE A 274 -25.31 4.91 -5.79
C PHE A 274 -26.34 5.87 -6.44
N PRO A 275 -27.49 5.36 -6.91
CA PRO A 275 -28.47 6.15 -7.66
C PRO A 275 -29.04 7.35 -6.88
N SER A 276 -29.00 7.31 -5.54
CA SER A 276 -29.39 8.43 -4.66
C SER A 276 -28.46 9.65 -4.77
N LEU A 277 -27.18 9.46 -5.14
CA LEU A 277 -26.21 10.53 -5.31
C LEU A 277 -26.32 11.24 -6.66
N ARG A 278 -27.09 10.69 -7.61
CA ARG A 278 -27.27 11.23 -8.97
C ARG A 278 -27.79 12.67 -8.98
N LYS A 279 -28.73 13.02 -8.08
CA LYS A 279 -29.31 14.36 -7.96
C LYS A 279 -28.36 15.42 -7.38
N ARG A 280 -27.33 15.02 -6.61
CA ARG A 280 -26.34 15.94 -6.04
C ARG A 280 -25.24 16.30 -7.04
N ILE A 281 -24.87 15.35 -7.90
CA ILE A 281 -23.77 15.52 -8.86
C ILE A 281 -24.23 16.30 -10.10
N SER A 282 -25.51 16.20 -10.50
CA SER A 282 -26.07 16.98 -11.62
C SER A 282 -26.12 18.49 -11.38
N ASN A 283 -26.01 18.94 -10.12
CA ASN A 283 -26.07 20.36 -9.74
C ASN A 283 -24.69 20.99 -9.56
N ILE A 284 -23.61 20.23 -9.75
CA ILE A 284 -22.25 20.78 -9.79
C ILE A 284 -22.05 21.25 -11.24
N PRO A 285 -21.80 22.55 -11.49
CA PRO A 285 -21.54 23.02 -12.83
C PRO A 285 -20.41 22.20 -13.43
N SER A 286 -20.58 21.78 -14.68
CA SER A 286 -19.54 21.17 -15.51
C SER A 286 -18.44 22.18 -15.85
N SER A 287 -17.87 22.85 -14.85
CA SER A 287 -16.52 23.38 -15.00
C SER A 287 -15.59 22.18 -14.81
N VAL A 288 -14.60 22.08 -15.69
CA VAL A 288 -13.61 20.99 -15.72
C VAL A 288 -14.07 19.75 -16.51
N TYR A 289 -14.30 19.96 -17.82
CA TYR A 289 -13.91 18.97 -18.83
C TYR A 289 -12.38 18.81 -18.83
#